data_AF-A0A9E4QD83-F1
#
_entry.id   AF-A0A9E4QD83-F1
#
_cell.length_a   1.000
_cell.length_b   1.000
_cell.length_c   1.000
_cell.angle_alpha   90.00
_cell.angle_beta   90.00
_cell.angle_gamma   90.00
#
_symmetry.space_group_name_H-M   'P 1'
#
loop_
_entity.id
_entity.type
_entity.pdbx_description
1 polymer ?
#
loop_
_entity_poly.entity_id
_entity_poly.type
_entity_poly.pdbx_seq_one_letter_code
_entity_poly.pdbx_strand_id
1 'polypeptide(L)'
;MIEIEKMGKPAVPIVSGRFEGDAIASSRAFAMPDLRFVLVPRIYRNLAAEECVRQTELAFDDLVRVLTAEDDGIARADVIDTTVVERFEGDDRLDAVLRMNEEFINRDWGDSFPLMAATREAVDDLLKGTSLPPDHLVCDMPPGFGLATVEKIAVNAAMAGAKPEYMPVIIAAVKALSQMGPHGGKSLLMSTSCHAPILVANGPIAKELGINPRSGLGPGRDNRVNITIGRAFSLCLRNIGHWYPNQMDMDTIGTTRKFVHCIAENEDMSPWEPFHVDQGFNAQESTVSVFITDGELDVQDQGNTTAEGLLKTIAYGATFGTRSLGERHVSERLILMPPDVARPVGAQGFTKRAAKEFIHFHANTSLGKMIQYMPLEGEARVAANWKWLE
;
A
#
# COMPACT_ATOMS: atom_id res chain seq x y z
N MET A 1 -1.01 10.47 20.97
CA MET A 1 -0.96 11.93 21.22
C MET A 1 -2.30 12.58 20.92
N ILE A 2 -2.78 12.57 19.67
CA ILE A 2 -4.11 13.13 19.33
C ILE A 2 -5.24 12.55 20.19
N GLU A 3 -5.28 11.23 20.37
CA GLU A 3 -6.28 10.61 21.25
C GLU A 3 -6.11 10.97 22.73
N ILE A 4 -4.91 11.36 23.17
CA ILE A 4 -4.65 11.82 24.55
C ILE A 4 -5.17 13.26 24.72
N GLU A 5 -4.91 14.13 23.74
CA GLU A 5 -5.46 15.49 23.69
C GLU A 5 -7.00 15.48 23.67
N LYS A 6 -7.62 14.60 22.87
CA LYS A 6 -9.08 14.41 22.86
C LYS A 6 -9.66 13.96 24.22
N MET A 7 -8.84 13.36 25.08
CA MET A 7 -9.22 13.04 26.47
C MET A 7 -9.07 14.24 27.43
N GLY A 8 -8.76 15.44 26.92
CA GLY A 8 -8.55 16.65 27.71
C GLY A 8 -7.21 16.69 28.44
N LYS A 9 -6.22 15.92 27.98
CA LYS A 9 -4.87 15.88 28.56
C LYS A 9 -3.86 16.48 27.58
N PRO A 10 -3.20 17.60 27.92
CA PRO A 10 -2.15 18.17 27.09
C PRO A 10 -1.05 17.15 26.77
N ALA A 11 -0.70 17.01 25.50
CA ALA A 11 0.22 16.01 25.02
C ALA A 11 0.97 16.51 23.78
N VAL A 12 2.28 16.73 23.91
CA VAL A 12 3.15 17.21 22.83
C VAL A 12 4.02 16.07 22.30
N PRO A 13 3.88 15.66 21.02
CA PRO A 13 4.75 14.67 20.42
C PRO A 13 6.17 15.23 20.23
N ILE A 14 7.16 14.37 20.40
CA ILE A 14 8.52 14.59 19.89
C ILE A 14 8.58 13.97 18.49
N VAL A 15 8.79 14.82 17.48
CA VAL A 15 8.82 14.43 16.07
C VAL A 15 10.27 14.50 15.58
N SER A 16 10.74 13.45 14.93
CA SER A 16 12.06 13.49 14.30
C SER A 16 12.01 14.35 13.04
N GLY A 17 13.03 15.16 12.77
CA GLY A 17 13.01 16.22 11.75
C GLY A 17 12.68 15.77 10.32
N ARG A 18 12.86 14.49 10.00
CA ARG A 18 12.43 13.91 8.72
C ARG A 18 10.94 13.60 8.62
N PHE A 19 10.17 13.81 9.69
CA PHE A 19 8.74 13.47 9.83
C PHE A 19 7.87 14.70 10.12
N GLU A 20 8.39 15.91 9.92
CA GLU A 20 7.58 17.12 10.11
C GLU A 20 6.37 17.15 9.16
N GLY A 21 6.58 16.86 7.88
CA GLY A 21 5.51 16.77 6.88
C GLY A 21 4.47 15.71 7.24
N ASP A 22 4.91 14.52 7.66
CA ASP A 22 4.05 13.46 8.19
C ASP A 22 3.24 13.90 9.41
N ALA A 23 3.88 14.56 10.38
CA ALA A 23 3.21 15.02 11.59
C ALA A 23 2.09 16.02 11.27
N ILE A 24 2.34 16.98 10.38
CA ILE A 24 1.36 17.97 9.92
C ILE A 24 0.24 17.30 9.11
N ALA A 25 0.58 16.39 8.20
CA ALA A 25 -0.41 15.69 7.38
C ALA A 25 -1.30 14.79 8.24
N SER A 26 -0.69 14.03 9.15
CA SER A 26 -1.37 13.19 10.13
C SER A 26 -2.27 14.00 11.05
N SER A 27 -1.81 15.13 11.57
CA SER A 27 -2.61 15.97 12.48
C SER A 27 -3.91 16.44 11.82
N ARG A 28 -3.84 16.87 10.56
CA ARG A 28 -5.00 17.23 9.73
C ARG A 28 -5.93 16.05 9.49
N ALA A 29 -5.38 14.90 9.09
CA ALA A 29 -6.18 13.68 8.83
C ALA A 29 -6.96 13.20 10.06
N PHE A 30 -6.44 13.43 11.27
CA PHE A 30 -7.10 13.07 12.53
C PHE A 30 -7.87 14.23 13.18
N ALA A 31 -8.21 15.26 12.39
CA ALA A 31 -9.01 16.42 12.78
C ALA A 31 -8.41 17.25 13.93
N MET A 32 -7.08 17.37 13.96
CA MET A 32 -6.33 18.19 14.90
C MET A 32 -5.24 19.00 14.17
N PRO A 33 -5.59 19.87 13.20
CA PRO A 33 -4.63 20.56 12.34
C PRO A 33 -3.60 21.39 13.11
N ASP A 34 -3.98 21.89 14.29
CA ASP A 34 -3.15 22.75 15.15
C ASP A 34 -2.37 21.96 16.21
N LEU A 35 -2.24 20.63 16.05
CA LEU A 35 -1.43 19.80 16.96
C LEU A 35 -0.01 20.35 17.05
N ARG A 36 0.37 20.81 18.25
CA ARG A 36 1.72 21.29 18.52
C ARG A 36 2.65 20.11 18.79
N PHE A 37 3.86 20.16 18.23
CA PHE A 37 4.92 19.17 18.44
C PHE A 37 6.29 19.84 18.54
N VAL A 38 7.28 19.11 19.03
CA VAL A 38 8.67 19.56 19.09
C VAL A 38 9.52 18.71 18.16
N LEU A 39 10.45 19.33 17.45
CA LEU A 39 11.34 18.66 16.52
C LEU A 39 12.66 18.25 17.20
N VAL A 40 13.09 17.02 16.96
CA VAL A 40 14.47 16.58 17.21
C VAL A 40 15.16 16.27 15.89
N PRO A 41 16.47 16.55 15.73
CA PRO A 41 17.12 16.51 14.43
C PRO A 41 17.18 15.11 13.80
N ARG A 42 17.25 14.04 14.59
CA ARG A 42 17.50 12.68 14.11
C ARG A 42 16.44 11.69 14.57
N ILE A 43 16.16 10.73 13.69
CA ILE A 43 15.36 9.56 14.05
C ILE A 43 16.07 8.75 15.13
N TYR A 44 15.32 8.21 16.09
CA TYR A 44 15.89 7.40 17.17
C TYR A 44 16.31 6.00 16.71
N ARG A 45 15.80 5.52 15.57
CA ARG A 45 16.15 4.20 15.02
C ARG A 45 17.64 4.17 14.64
N ASN A 46 18.37 3.18 15.16
CA ASN A 46 19.82 3.00 14.97
C ASN A 46 20.68 4.18 15.47
N LEU A 47 20.13 5.02 16.35
CA LEU A 47 20.86 6.11 16.97
C LEU A 47 21.47 5.64 18.30
N ALA A 48 22.73 6.01 18.55
CA ALA A 48 23.39 5.66 19.81
C ALA A 48 22.63 6.26 21.00
N ALA A 49 22.55 5.55 22.12
CA ALA A 49 21.78 5.97 23.28
C ALA A 49 22.19 7.37 23.81
N GLU A 50 23.49 7.64 23.87
CA GLU A 50 24.02 8.96 24.27
C GLU A 50 23.53 10.07 23.34
N GLU A 51 23.48 9.80 22.04
CA GLU A 51 23.03 10.74 21.03
C GLU A 51 21.50 10.94 21.09
N CYS A 52 20.74 9.88 21.40
CA CYS A 52 19.31 9.97 21.70
C CYS A 52 19.04 10.93 22.86
N VAL A 53 19.79 10.79 23.96
CA VAL A 53 19.68 11.66 25.14
C VAL A 53 20.05 13.08 24.75
N ARG A 54 21.24 13.29 24.18
CA ARG A 54 21.77 14.61 23.81
C ARG A 54 20.80 15.40 22.93
N GLN A 55 20.22 14.79 21.90
CA GLN A 55 19.29 15.52 21.02
C GLN A 55 17.95 15.83 21.70
N THR A 56 17.53 15.01 22.66
CA THR A 56 16.26 15.18 23.37
C THR A 56 16.38 16.25 24.45
N GLU A 57 17.50 16.30 25.17
CA GLU A 57 17.79 17.34 26.16
C GLU A 57 17.74 18.74 25.54
N LEU A 58 18.29 18.90 24.32
CA LEU A 58 18.24 20.16 23.59
C LEU A 58 16.81 20.61 23.22
N ALA A 59 15.86 19.69 23.16
CA ALA A 59 14.46 19.95 22.84
C ALA A 59 13.57 20.09 24.10
N PHE A 60 14.14 19.90 25.30
CA PHE A 60 13.35 19.80 26.54
C PHE A 60 12.68 21.13 26.92
N ASP A 61 13.39 22.25 26.81
CA ASP A 61 12.81 23.57 27.12
C ASP A 61 11.66 23.93 26.17
N ASP A 62 11.80 23.57 24.88
CA ASP A 62 10.73 23.71 23.90
C ASP A 62 9.53 22.83 24.26
N LEU A 63 9.75 21.59 24.70
CA LEU A 63 8.69 20.68 25.14
C LEU A 63 7.90 21.25 26.32
N VAL A 64 8.60 21.75 27.34
CA VAL A 64 7.97 22.39 28.50
C VAL A 64 7.18 23.63 28.08
N ARG A 65 7.75 24.47 27.21
CA ARG A 65 7.08 25.68 26.71
C ARG A 65 5.79 25.32 25.96
N VAL A 66 5.84 24.36 25.05
CA VAL A 66 4.66 23.97 24.25
C VAL A 66 3.58 23.31 25.12
N LEU A 67 3.96 22.50 26.12
CA LEU A 67 3.01 21.88 27.05
C LEU A 67 2.29 22.89 27.97
N THR A 68 2.92 24.03 28.26
CA THR A 68 2.44 25.01 29.26
C THR A 68 1.89 26.30 28.65
N ALA A 69 2.10 26.53 27.35
CA ALA A 69 1.54 27.69 26.65
C ALA A 69 0.01 27.60 26.55
N GLU A 70 -0.66 28.69 26.91
CA GLU A 70 -2.10 28.90 26.72
C GLU A 70 -2.46 28.82 25.23
N ASP A 71 -3.70 28.39 24.97
CA ASP A 71 -4.19 28.13 23.61
C ASP A 71 -4.80 29.41 23.03
N ASP A 72 -4.09 30.06 22.10
CA ASP A 72 -4.51 31.31 21.45
C ASP A 72 -5.53 31.06 20.33
N GLY A 73 -6.57 30.29 20.61
CA GLY A 73 -7.77 30.19 19.77
C GLY A 73 -7.60 29.51 18.40
N ILE A 74 -8.71 28.93 17.95
CA ILE A 74 -8.77 28.04 16.79
C ILE A 74 -8.82 28.87 15.50
N ALA A 75 -7.80 28.72 14.63
CA ALA A 75 -7.92 29.14 13.24
C ALA A 75 -8.79 28.13 12.49
N ARG A 76 -9.97 28.55 12.02
CA ARG A 76 -10.79 27.71 11.14
C ARG A 76 -10.04 27.50 9.83
N ALA A 77 -9.90 26.24 9.42
CA ALA A 77 -9.46 25.92 8.07
C ALA A 77 -10.44 26.55 7.05
N ASP A 78 -9.89 27.19 6.02
CA ASP A 78 -10.69 27.73 4.92
C ASP A 78 -11.49 26.61 4.25
N VAL A 79 -12.75 26.89 3.93
CA VAL A 79 -13.60 25.98 3.16
C VAL A 79 -13.05 25.93 1.74
N ILE A 80 -12.47 24.79 1.36
CA ILE A 80 -12.07 24.54 -0.02
C ILE A 80 -13.35 24.42 -0.86
N ASP A 81 -13.52 25.33 -1.81
CA ASP A 81 -14.60 25.24 -2.79
C ASP A 81 -14.33 24.06 -3.74
N THR A 82 -15.07 22.96 -3.56
CA THR A 82 -14.94 21.75 -4.36
C THR A 82 -15.66 21.85 -5.72
N THR A 83 -16.24 23.01 -6.06
CA THR A 83 -16.99 23.21 -7.31
C THR A 83 -16.19 23.90 -8.42
N VAL A 84 -14.94 24.29 -8.14
CA VAL A 84 -14.11 25.00 -9.11
C VAL A 84 -13.63 24.05 -10.20
N VAL A 85 -14.16 24.24 -11.41
CA VAL A 85 -13.62 23.63 -12.63
C VAL A 85 -12.45 24.49 -13.11
N GLU A 86 -11.24 23.94 -13.04
CA GLU A 86 -10.05 24.58 -13.57
C GLU A 86 -9.99 24.42 -15.10
N ARG A 87 -9.52 25.47 -15.79
CA ARG A 87 -9.36 25.50 -17.25
C ARG A 87 -7.93 25.84 -17.60
N PHE A 88 -7.38 25.11 -18.56
CA PHE A 88 -6.04 25.30 -19.09
C PHE A 88 -6.14 25.70 -20.55
N GLU A 89 -5.47 26.79 -20.91
CA GLU A 89 -5.41 27.32 -22.28
C GLU A 89 -3.96 27.27 -22.80
N GLY A 90 -3.82 27.08 -24.10
CA GLY A 90 -2.54 27.02 -24.81
C GLY A 90 -2.74 27.35 -26.29
N ASP A 91 -1.64 27.41 -27.04
CA ASP A 91 -1.67 27.75 -28.47
C ASP A 91 -2.51 26.75 -29.29
N ASP A 92 -2.55 25.50 -28.83
CA ASP A 92 -3.45 24.46 -29.30
C ASP A 92 -3.87 23.51 -28.16
N ARG A 93 -4.62 22.45 -28.51
CA ARG A 93 -5.08 21.45 -27.54
C ARG A 93 -3.93 20.70 -26.87
N LEU A 94 -2.85 20.42 -27.58
CA LEU A 94 -1.71 19.71 -27.00
C LEU A 94 -0.99 20.59 -25.99
N ASP A 95 -0.75 21.86 -26.32
CA ASP A 95 -0.15 22.84 -25.39
C ASP A 95 -0.99 22.98 -24.12
N ALA A 96 -2.32 23.12 -24.25
CA ALA A 96 -3.22 23.17 -23.10
C ALA A 96 -3.12 21.94 -22.19
N VAL A 97 -3.01 20.73 -22.77
CA VAL A 97 -2.85 19.48 -22.01
C VAL A 97 -1.47 19.40 -21.35
N LEU A 98 -0.41 19.86 -22.02
CA LEU A 98 0.95 19.87 -21.45
C LEU A 98 1.03 20.84 -20.25
N ARG A 99 0.42 22.02 -20.35
CA ARG A 99 0.33 22.98 -19.22
C ARG A 99 -0.49 22.44 -18.06
N MET A 100 -1.61 21.76 -18.32
CA MET A 100 -2.37 21.05 -17.30
C MET A 100 -1.51 20.01 -16.60
N ASN A 101 -0.75 19.21 -17.35
CA ASN A 101 0.15 18.20 -16.78
C ASN A 101 1.24 18.84 -15.91
N GLU A 102 1.87 19.93 -16.36
CA GLU A 102 2.87 20.64 -15.59
C GLU A 102 2.29 21.16 -14.25
N GLU A 103 1.12 21.81 -14.29
CA GLU A 103 0.46 22.31 -13.08
C GLU A 103 0.08 21.16 -12.12
N PHE A 104 -0.48 20.07 -12.65
CA PHE A 104 -0.89 18.93 -11.83
C PHE A 104 0.30 18.26 -11.17
N ILE A 105 1.45 18.15 -11.85
CA ILE A 105 2.68 17.62 -11.25
C ILE A 105 3.21 18.56 -10.17
N ASN A 106 3.22 19.88 -10.41
CA ASN A 106 3.68 20.86 -9.42
C ASN A 106 2.81 20.88 -8.15
N ARG A 107 1.53 20.52 -8.26
CA ARG A 107 0.60 20.38 -7.13
C ARG A 107 0.57 18.97 -6.53
N ASP A 108 1.47 18.10 -6.98
CA ASP A 108 1.53 16.70 -6.60
C ASP A 108 0.25 15.90 -6.92
N TRP A 109 -0.56 16.28 -7.91
CA TRP A 109 -1.79 15.57 -8.30
C TRP A 109 -1.59 14.51 -9.40
N GLY A 110 -0.38 14.43 -9.96
CA GLY A 110 0.00 13.44 -10.97
C GLY A 110 1.13 12.51 -10.52
N ASP A 111 1.46 11.55 -11.38
CA ASP A 111 2.44 10.48 -11.15
C ASP A 111 3.63 10.53 -12.12
N SER A 112 3.88 11.71 -12.70
CA SER A 112 4.90 11.99 -13.74
C SER A 112 4.71 11.26 -15.07
N PHE A 113 3.64 10.48 -15.22
CA PHE A 113 3.17 10.03 -16.53
C PHE A 113 2.17 11.04 -17.10
N PRO A 114 2.03 11.13 -18.44
CA PRO A 114 0.98 11.94 -19.04
C PRO A 114 -0.41 11.58 -18.47
N LEU A 115 -1.12 12.59 -18.00
CA LEU A 115 -2.47 12.51 -17.49
C LEU A 115 -3.45 12.87 -18.60
N MET A 116 -4.55 12.12 -18.64
CA MET A 116 -5.73 12.53 -19.40
C MET A 116 -6.51 13.57 -18.60
N ALA A 117 -7.12 14.54 -19.27
CA ALA A 117 -7.97 15.52 -18.60
C ALA A 117 -9.24 14.85 -18.06
N ALA A 118 -9.52 14.99 -16.77
CA ALA A 118 -10.76 14.54 -16.14
C ALA A 118 -11.91 15.50 -16.44
N THR A 119 -12.25 15.66 -17.72
CA THR A 119 -13.38 16.50 -18.15
C THR A 119 -14.70 15.92 -17.65
N ARG A 120 -15.74 16.74 -17.60
CA ARG A 120 -17.05 16.28 -17.17
C ARG A 120 -17.59 15.14 -18.03
N GLU A 121 -17.42 15.22 -19.34
CA GLU A 121 -17.80 14.14 -20.26
C GLU A 121 -17.03 12.84 -19.98
N ALA A 122 -15.72 12.89 -19.70
CA ALA A 122 -14.94 11.70 -19.40
C ALA A 122 -15.36 11.05 -18.08
N VAL A 123 -15.65 11.86 -17.05
CA VAL A 123 -16.15 11.38 -15.76
C VAL A 123 -17.55 10.79 -15.91
N ASP A 124 -18.46 11.47 -16.61
CA ASP A 124 -19.83 11.00 -16.85
C ASP A 124 -19.85 9.68 -17.65
N ASP A 125 -18.90 9.48 -18.58
CA ASP A 125 -18.77 8.21 -19.28
C ASP A 125 -18.32 7.08 -18.36
N LEU A 126 -17.32 7.32 -17.51
CA LEU A 126 -16.86 6.35 -16.51
C LEU A 126 -17.96 5.97 -15.51
N LEU A 127 -18.79 6.93 -15.10
CA LEU A 127 -19.89 6.69 -14.18
C LEU A 127 -20.93 5.69 -14.72
N LYS A 128 -21.01 5.48 -16.05
CA LYS A 128 -21.86 4.43 -16.65
C LYS A 128 -21.37 3.01 -16.33
N GLY A 129 -20.10 2.86 -15.91
CA GLY A 129 -19.47 1.60 -15.57
C GLY A 129 -19.85 1.03 -14.20
N THR A 130 -20.72 1.72 -13.45
CA THR A 130 -21.16 1.32 -12.12
C THR A 130 -22.64 1.63 -11.93
N SER A 131 -23.31 0.87 -11.07
CA SER A 131 -24.70 1.13 -10.66
C SER A 131 -24.79 2.00 -9.40
N LEU A 132 -23.67 2.35 -8.78
CA LEU A 132 -23.63 3.20 -7.60
C LEU A 132 -23.76 4.68 -8.00
N PRO A 133 -24.50 5.50 -7.22
CA PRO A 133 -24.63 6.92 -7.54
C PRO A 133 -23.31 7.67 -7.34
N PRO A 134 -23.07 8.81 -8.03
CA PRO A 134 -21.79 9.51 -8.01
C PRO A 134 -21.34 9.97 -6.62
N ASP A 135 -22.29 10.33 -5.76
CA ASP A 135 -22.08 10.78 -4.38
C ASP A 135 -21.97 9.64 -3.36
N HIS A 136 -22.13 8.38 -3.79
CA HIS A 136 -21.97 7.22 -2.92
C HIS A 136 -20.56 7.20 -2.31
N LEU A 137 -20.49 7.31 -0.99
CA LEU A 137 -19.25 7.19 -0.23
C LEU A 137 -18.84 5.72 -0.14
N VAL A 138 -17.76 5.36 -0.82
CA VAL A 138 -17.21 4.01 -0.83
C VAL A 138 -16.44 3.73 0.47
N CYS A 139 -15.57 4.66 0.89
CA CYS A 139 -14.83 4.61 2.14
C CYS A 139 -14.15 5.96 2.48
N ASP A 140 -13.64 6.07 3.69
CA ASP A 140 -12.54 6.95 4.07
C ASP A 140 -11.20 6.29 3.69
N MET A 141 -10.53 6.82 2.67
CA MET A 141 -9.40 6.13 2.05
C MET A 141 -8.11 6.34 2.86
N PRO A 142 -7.47 5.30 3.42
CA PRO A 142 -6.19 5.45 4.09
C PRO A 142 -5.07 5.77 3.06
N PRO A 143 -3.95 6.36 3.50
CA PRO A 143 -3.60 6.71 4.89
C PRO A 143 -4.17 8.04 5.41
N GLY A 144 -4.58 8.96 4.52
CA GLY A 144 -5.05 10.30 4.88
C GLY A 144 -6.54 10.44 5.17
N PHE A 145 -7.31 9.36 5.02
CA PHE A 145 -8.75 9.28 5.32
C PHE A 145 -9.63 10.27 4.55
N GLY A 146 -9.22 10.63 3.32
CA GLY A 146 -10.06 11.42 2.44
C GLY A 146 -11.31 10.63 2.02
N LEU A 147 -12.44 11.33 1.89
CA LEU A 147 -13.72 10.71 1.53
C LEU A 147 -13.73 10.29 0.06
N ALA A 148 -13.67 8.98 -0.21
CA ALA A 148 -13.70 8.38 -1.54
C ALA A 148 -15.13 8.16 -2.01
N THR A 149 -15.69 9.12 -2.74
CA THR A 149 -16.95 8.93 -3.47
C THR A 149 -16.70 8.26 -4.82
N VAL A 150 -17.74 7.65 -5.41
CA VAL A 150 -17.68 7.07 -6.75
C VAL A 150 -17.20 8.10 -7.79
N GLU A 151 -17.67 9.35 -7.70
CA GLU A 151 -17.22 10.42 -8.59
C GLU A 151 -15.73 10.74 -8.44
N LYS A 152 -15.21 10.85 -7.21
CA LYS A 152 -13.78 11.10 -6.98
C LYS A 152 -12.91 9.97 -7.49
N ILE A 153 -13.37 8.72 -7.35
CA ILE A 153 -12.71 7.55 -7.94
C ILE A 153 -12.72 7.66 -9.47
N ALA A 154 -13.86 8.04 -10.07
CA ALA A 154 -13.99 8.24 -11.51
C ALA A 154 -13.09 9.36 -12.05
N VAL A 155 -12.92 10.47 -11.33
CA VAL A 155 -11.97 11.55 -11.69
C VAL A 155 -10.54 11.02 -11.80
N ASN A 156 -10.08 10.25 -10.80
CA ASN A 156 -8.74 9.66 -10.82
C ASN A 156 -8.59 8.57 -11.90
N ALA A 157 -9.65 7.79 -12.12
CA ALA A 157 -9.69 6.80 -13.18
C ALA A 157 -9.64 7.45 -14.58
N ALA A 158 -10.30 8.60 -14.77
CA ALA A 158 -10.22 9.39 -15.99
C ALA A 158 -8.79 9.83 -16.27
N MET A 159 -8.10 10.37 -15.26
CA MET A 159 -6.70 10.79 -15.37
C MET A 159 -5.75 9.65 -15.78
N ALA A 160 -6.02 8.44 -15.31
CA ALA A 160 -5.28 7.23 -15.70
C ALA A 160 -5.61 6.73 -17.12
N GLY A 161 -6.68 7.23 -17.74
CA GLY A 161 -7.18 6.74 -19.03
C GLY A 161 -7.99 5.43 -18.91
N ALA A 162 -8.64 5.22 -17.78
CA ALA A 162 -9.52 4.07 -17.57
C ALA A 162 -10.74 4.09 -18.50
N LYS A 163 -11.34 2.92 -18.69
CA LYS A 163 -12.62 2.77 -19.38
C LYS A 163 -13.74 2.48 -18.38
N PRO A 164 -15.02 2.71 -18.72
CA PRO A 164 -16.13 2.45 -17.82
C PRO A 164 -16.15 1.01 -17.28
N GLU A 165 -15.79 0.02 -18.11
CA GLU A 165 -15.81 -1.39 -17.71
C GLU A 165 -14.81 -1.71 -16.59
N TYR A 166 -13.81 -0.85 -16.35
CA TYR A 166 -12.80 -1.05 -15.30
C TYR A 166 -13.27 -0.56 -13.92
N MET A 167 -14.31 0.28 -13.87
CA MET A 167 -14.78 0.94 -12.65
C MET A 167 -15.15 -0.03 -11.52
N PRO A 168 -15.82 -1.18 -11.76
CA PRO A 168 -16.13 -2.14 -10.70
C PRO A 168 -14.87 -2.64 -9.97
N VAL A 169 -13.78 -2.91 -10.71
CA VAL A 169 -12.52 -3.40 -10.12
C VAL A 169 -11.83 -2.28 -9.33
N ILE A 170 -11.77 -1.06 -9.87
CA ILE A 170 -11.13 0.09 -9.20
C ILE A 170 -11.87 0.43 -7.89
N ILE A 171 -13.20 0.52 -7.93
CA ILE A 171 -14.04 0.80 -6.74
C ILE A 171 -13.87 -0.31 -5.69
N ALA A 172 -13.91 -1.58 -6.11
CA ALA A 172 -13.73 -2.71 -5.20
C ALA A 172 -12.34 -2.72 -4.56
N ALA A 173 -11.28 -2.38 -5.31
CA ALA A 173 -9.93 -2.27 -4.78
C ALA A 173 -9.80 -1.15 -3.73
N VAL A 174 -10.36 0.04 -4.03
CA VAL A 174 -10.39 1.18 -3.07
C VAL A 174 -11.12 0.79 -1.79
N LYS A 175 -12.27 0.10 -1.91
CA LYS A 175 -13.01 -0.42 -0.76
C LYS A 175 -12.18 -1.45 0.02
N ALA A 176 -11.57 -2.42 -0.65
CA ALA A 176 -10.78 -3.48 -0.03
C ALA A 176 -9.61 -2.93 0.79
N LEU A 177 -8.92 -1.91 0.29
CA LEU A 177 -7.82 -1.26 1.01
C LEU A 177 -8.26 -0.68 2.37
N SER A 178 -9.43 -0.02 2.42
CA SER A 178 -10.02 0.53 3.66
C SER A 178 -10.35 -0.56 4.68
N GLN A 179 -10.68 -1.78 4.20
CA GLN A 179 -11.07 -2.90 5.06
C GLN A 179 -9.88 -3.71 5.61
N MET A 180 -8.63 -3.39 5.26
CA MET A 180 -7.44 -4.11 5.75
C MET A 180 -7.16 -3.87 7.25
N GLY A 181 -7.93 -3.01 7.91
CA GLY A 181 -7.84 -2.77 9.35
C GLY A 181 -6.62 -1.94 9.78
N PRO A 182 -6.43 -1.75 11.11
CA PRO A 182 -5.45 -0.80 11.66
C PRO A 182 -3.98 -1.17 11.39
N HIS A 183 -3.69 -2.46 11.19
CA HIS A 183 -2.35 -2.95 10.88
C HIS A 183 -2.06 -3.07 9.37
N GLY A 184 -3.07 -2.82 8.53
CA GLY A 184 -2.96 -2.92 7.07
C GLY A 184 -2.75 -1.56 6.40
N GLY A 185 -3.74 -1.14 5.60
CA GLY A 185 -3.66 -0.02 4.66
C GLY A 185 -2.98 1.24 5.20
N LYS A 186 -3.37 1.74 6.38
CA LYS A 186 -2.71 2.93 6.96
C LYS A 186 -1.28 2.64 7.42
N SER A 187 -1.12 1.66 8.32
CA SER A 187 0.16 1.39 9.00
C SER A 187 1.27 1.03 8.02
N LEU A 188 0.96 0.25 6.98
CA LEU A 188 1.97 -0.21 6.04
C LEU A 188 2.32 0.88 5.01
N LEU A 189 1.34 1.68 4.55
CA LEU A 189 1.59 2.71 3.53
C LEU A 189 2.32 3.95 4.08
N MET A 190 2.28 4.18 5.39
CA MET A 190 3.04 5.25 6.07
C MET A 190 4.38 4.77 6.67
N SER A 191 4.80 3.55 6.33
CA SER A 191 6.02 2.95 6.85
C SER A 191 7.27 3.61 6.26
N THR A 192 8.38 3.54 7.00
CA THR A 192 9.70 3.88 6.46
C THR A 192 10.27 2.83 5.50
N SER A 193 9.69 1.62 5.52
CA SER A 193 10.02 0.50 4.64
C SER A 193 9.18 0.55 3.37
N CYS A 194 9.69 -0.04 2.29
CA CYS A 194 9.11 0.06 0.96
C CYS A 194 7.86 -0.82 0.72
N HIS A 195 6.78 -0.49 1.41
CA HIS A 195 5.50 -1.16 1.26
C HIS A 195 4.72 -0.60 0.07
N ALA A 196 4.17 -1.48 -0.76
CA ALA A 196 3.37 -1.11 -1.91
C ALA A 196 2.21 -2.10 -2.14
N PRO A 197 1.01 -1.61 -2.52
CA PRO A 197 -0.10 -2.46 -2.92
C PRO A 197 0.17 -3.20 -4.22
N ILE A 198 -0.38 -4.41 -4.31
CA ILE A 198 -0.62 -5.13 -5.56
C ILE A 198 -2.07 -5.62 -5.57
N LEU A 199 -2.73 -5.49 -6.73
CA LEU A 199 -4.10 -5.92 -6.95
C LEU A 199 -4.10 -7.27 -7.68
N VAL A 200 -4.86 -8.23 -7.18
CA VAL A 200 -5.03 -9.54 -7.83
C VAL A 200 -6.51 -9.75 -8.14
N ALA A 201 -6.85 -9.81 -9.42
CA ALA A 201 -8.19 -10.06 -9.91
C ALA A 201 -8.42 -11.56 -10.13
N ASN A 202 -9.64 -11.99 -9.84
CA ASN A 202 -10.07 -13.37 -9.86
C ASN A 202 -11.51 -13.48 -10.39
N GLY A 203 -11.86 -14.65 -10.93
CA GLY A 203 -13.18 -14.94 -11.47
C GLY A 203 -13.45 -14.34 -12.86
N PRO A 204 -14.71 -14.33 -13.30
CA PRO A 204 -15.10 -13.96 -14.68
C PRO A 204 -14.58 -12.60 -15.15
N ILE A 205 -14.55 -11.58 -14.28
CA ILE A 205 -14.13 -10.22 -14.61
C ILE A 205 -12.72 -10.15 -15.20
N ALA A 206 -11.81 -11.05 -14.76
CA ALA A 206 -10.45 -11.09 -15.26
C ALA A 206 -10.42 -11.40 -16.77
N LYS A 207 -11.26 -12.32 -17.22
CA LYS A 207 -11.38 -12.70 -18.64
C LYS A 207 -12.20 -11.66 -19.43
N GLU A 208 -13.30 -11.17 -18.85
CA GLU A 208 -14.17 -10.16 -19.48
C GLU A 208 -13.42 -8.87 -19.81
N LEU A 209 -12.59 -8.40 -18.88
CA LEU A 209 -11.80 -7.18 -19.07
C LEU A 209 -10.47 -7.44 -19.80
N GLY A 210 -10.05 -8.70 -19.93
CA GLY A 210 -8.75 -9.06 -20.50
C GLY A 210 -7.57 -8.66 -19.62
N ILE A 211 -7.71 -8.79 -18.29
CA ILE A 211 -6.61 -8.63 -17.34
C ILE A 211 -5.62 -9.78 -17.57
N ASN A 212 -4.38 -9.47 -17.96
CA ASN A 212 -3.39 -10.48 -18.31
C ASN A 212 -2.93 -11.27 -17.08
N PRO A 213 -3.06 -12.61 -17.08
CA PRO A 213 -2.62 -13.48 -15.97
C PRO A 213 -1.22 -14.10 -16.20
N ARG A 214 -0.49 -13.69 -17.25
CA ARG A 214 0.81 -14.27 -17.63
C ARG A 214 1.96 -13.37 -17.16
N SER A 215 2.77 -12.87 -18.08
CA SER A 215 3.79 -11.84 -17.82
C SER A 215 3.12 -10.49 -17.54
N GLY A 216 2.35 -10.42 -16.45
CA GLY A 216 1.47 -9.30 -16.08
C GLY A 216 2.15 -8.21 -15.26
N LEU A 217 3.33 -8.50 -14.70
CA LEU A 217 4.14 -7.56 -13.91
C LEU A 217 5.12 -6.82 -14.82
N GLY A 218 4.61 -5.84 -15.57
CA GLY A 218 5.45 -4.99 -16.40
C GLY A 218 4.69 -4.23 -17.49
N PRO A 219 5.38 -3.33 -18.22
CA PRO A 219 4.78 -2.60 -19.34
C PRO A 219 4.52 -3.53 -20.53
N GLY A 220 3.49 -3.24 -21.32
CA GLY A 220 3.25 -3.96 -22.57
C GLY A 220 1.82 -3.81 -23.07
N ARG A 221 1.62 -4.08 -24.37
CA ARG A 221 0.29 -4.05 -25.00
C ARG A 221 -0.69 -4.97 -24.26
N ASP A 222 -0.24 -6.18 -23.94
CA ASP A 222 -1.07 -7.19 -23.28
C ASP A 222 -1.38 -6.82 -21.83
N ASN A 223 -0.59 -5.93 -21.22
CA ASN A 223 -0.78 -5.44 -19.85
C ASN A 223 -1.49 -4.08 -19.81
N ARG A 224 -2.05 -3.59 -20.92
CA ARG A 224 -2.72 -2.28 -20.93
C ARG A 224 -3.79 -2.17 -19.86
N VAL A 225 -4.63 -3.19 -19.71
CA VAL A 225 -5.72 -3.23 -18.72
C VAL A 225 -5.15 -3.23 -17.29
N ASN A 226 -4.20 -4.14 -17.03
CA ASN A 226 -3.45 -4.27 -15.79
C ASN A 226 -2.87 -2.94 -15.31
N ILE A 227 -2.12 -2.26 -16.19
CA ILE A 227 -1.45 -0.99 -15.89
C ILE A 227 -2.46 0.12 -15.66
N THR A 228 -3.52 0.18 -16.47
CA THR A 228 -4.53 1.24 -16.35
C THR A 228 -5.29 1.14 -15.03
N ILE A 229 -5.70 -0.07 -14.62
CA ILE A 229 -6.38 -0.31 -13.34
C ILE A 229 -5.44 0.01 -12.16
N GLY A 230 -4.22 -0.50 -12.19
CA GLY A 230 -3.22 -0.23 -11.16
C GLY A 230 -2.90 1.25 -11.00
N ARG A 231 -2.71 1.96 -12.12
CA ARG A 231 -2.48 3.41 -12.14
C ARG A 231 -3.68 4.20 -11.61
N ALA A 232 -4.91 3.85 -12.02
CA ALA A 232 -6.12 4.49 -11.51
C ALA A 232 -6.24 4.36 -9.98
N PHE A 233 -5.94 3.17 -9.45
CA PHE A 233 -5.91 2.94 -8.00
C PHE A 233 -4.79 3.75 -7.31
N SER A 234 -3.59 3.84 -7.91
CA SER A 234 -2.49 4.65 -7.38
C SER A 234 -2.83 6.14 -7.34
N LEU A 235 -3.50 6.68 -8.37
CA LEU A 235 -3.99 8.07 -8.36
C LEU A 235 -5.07 8.29 -7.28
N CYS A 236 -5.96 7.32 -7.03
CA CYS A 236 -6.90 7.40 -5.90
C CYS A 236 -6.16 7.47 -4.55
N LEU A 237 -5.17 6.59 -4.34
CA LEU A 237 -4.31 6.61 -3.15
C LEU A 237 -3.65 7.97 -2.93
N ARG A 238 -3.15 8.56 -4.01
CA ARG A 238 -2.47 9.84 -3.99
C ARG A 238 -3.45 10.99 -3.69
N ASN A 239 -4.47 11.16 -4.53
CA ASN A 239 -5.33 12.35 -4.52
C ASN A 239 -6.46 12.28 -3.48
N ILE A 240 -6.90 11.09 -3.09
CA ILE A 240 -7.95 10.88 -2.07
C ILE A 240 -7.32 10.39 -0.76
N GLY A 241 -6.39 9.44 -0.83
CA GLY A 241 -5.68 8.92 0.35
C GLY A 241 -4.56 9.83 0.85
N HIS A 242 -4.27 10.95 0.17
CA HIS A 242 -3.17 11.88 0.48
C HIS A 242 -1.80 11.20 0.57
N TRP A 243 -1.58 10.10 -0.18
CA TRP A 243 -0.35 9.33 -0.15
C TRP A 243 0.78 9.98 -0.96
N TYR A 244 1.25 11.13 -0.47
CA TYR A 244 2.34 11.91 -1.08
C TYR A 244 3.70 11.60 -0.42
N PRO A 245 4.78 11.49 -1.20
CA PRO A 245 6.15 11.35 -0.69
C PRO A 245 6.50 12.42 0.35
N ASN A 246 7.15 12.02 1.44
CA ASN A 246 7.53 12.86 2.59
C ASN A 246 6.36 13.49 3.37
N GLN A 247 5.13 13.08 3.08
CA GLN A 247 3.95 13.40 3.88
C GLN A 247 3.38 12.12 4.48
N MET A 248 2.43 11.47 3.81
CA MET A 248 1.89 10.20 4.27
C MET A 248 2.63 8.98 3.69
N ASP A 249 3.52 9.19 2.72
CA ASP A 249 4.46 8.18 2.26
C ASP A 249 5.86 8.49 2.81
N MET A 250 6.33 7.65 3.74
CA MET A 250 7.57 7.86 4.49
C MET A 250 8.71 6.91 4.10
N ASP A 251 8.60 6.24 2.96
CA ASP A 251 9.66 5.38 2.43
C ASP A 251 11.04 6.07 2.50
N THR A 252 12.03 5.38 3.08
CA THR A 252 13.39 5.94 3.15
C THR A 252 14.12 5.88 1.80
N ILE A 253 13.81 4.87 0.97
CA ILE A 253 14.42 4.66 -0.36
C ILE A 253 13.37 4.69 -1.47
N GLY A 254 12.20 4.10 -1.25
CA GLY A 254 11.17 3.92 -2.27
C GLY A 254 11.11 2.49 -2.82
N THR A 255 10.16 2.25 -3.72
CA THR A 255 10.10 1.05 -4.56
C THR A 255 9.35 1.29 -5.85
N THR A 256 9.75 0.62 -6.94
CA THR A 256 9.06 0.62 -8.23
C THR A 256 7.62 0.09 -8.13
N ARG A 257 7.30 -0.71 -7.11
CA ARG A 257 5.96 -1.25 -6.90
C ARG A 257 4.90 -0.20 -6.58
N LYS A 258 5.30 1.04 -6.26
CA LYS A 258 4.36 2.17 -6.06
C LYS A 258 3.70 2.67 -7.34
N PHE A 259 4.15 2.19 -8.51
CA PHE A 259 3.37 2.28 -9.74
C PHE A 259 2.13 1.37 -9.75
N VAL A 260 1.95 0.56 -8.69
CA VAL A 260 0.85 -0.37 -8.37
C VAL A 260 0.48 -1.27 -9.55
N HIS A 261 0.74 -2.56 -9.40
CA HIS A 261 0.36 -3.53 -10.41
C HIS A 261 -1.03 -4.11 -10.13
N CYS A 262 -1.80 -4.33 -11.19
CA CYS A 262 -2.98 -5.20 -11.17
C CYS A 262 -2.69 -6.42 -12.03
N ILE A 263 -2.89 -7.62 -11.51
CA ILE A 263 -2.71 -8.88 -12.24
C ILE A 263 -3.94 -9.76 -12.07
N ALA A 264 -4.06 -10.78 -12.91
CA ALA A 264 -5.07 -11.83 -12.73
C ALA A 264 -4.39 -13.15 -12.37
N GLU A 265 -5.08 -13.99 -11.59
CA GLU A 265 -4.66 -15.39 -11.45
C GLU A 265 -4.89 -16.15 -12.76
N ASN A 266 -3.97 -17.04 -13.13
CA ASN A 266 -4.12 -17.88 -14.32
C ASN A 266 -4.93 -19.14 -13.98
N GLU A 267 -6.23 -18.94 -13.74
CA GLU A 267 -7.14 -19.99 -13.29
C GLU A 267 -7.19 -21.20 -14.26
N ASP A 268 -7.08 -20.96 -15.58
CA ASP A 268 -7.11 -22.02 -16.60
C ASP A 268 -5.86 -22.91 -16.62
N MET A 269 -4.74 -22.43 -16.09
CA MET A 269 -3.47 -23.14 -16.09
C MET A 269 -3.08 -23.67 -14.71
N SER A 270 -3.82 -23.28 -13.67
CA SER A 270 -3.64 -23.71 -12.30
C SER A 270 -4.09 -25.17 -12.11
N PRO A 271 -3.34 -25.99 -11.34
CA PRO A 271 -3.80 -27.31 -10.93
C PRO A 271 -4.75 -27.27 -9.71
N TRP A 272 -5.04 -26.09 -9.17
CA TRP A 272 -5.84 -25.90 -7.96
C TRP A 272 -6.95 -24.87 -8.18
N GLU A 273 -7.91 -24.87 -7.26
CA GLU A 273 -8.96 -23.85 -7.19
C GLU A 273 -8.35 -22.43 -7.10
N PRO A 274 -9.03 -21.44 -7.73
CA PRO A 274 -8.63 -20.05 -7.66
C PRO A 274 -8.57 -19.51 -6.23
N PHE A 275 -7.74 -18.49 -6.02
CA PHE A 275 -7.56 -17.84 -4.72
C PHE A 275 -8.87 -17.33 -4.12
N HIS A 276 -9.76 -16.73 -4.91
CA HIS A 276 -11.05 -16.26 -4.41
C HIS A 276 -11.94 -17.39 -3.86
N VAL A 277 -11.87 -18.59 -4.45
CA VAL A 277 -12.57 -19.77 -3.95
C VAL A 277 -12.01 -20.21 -2.61
N ASP A 278 -10.68 -20.17 -2.44
CA ASP A 278 -10.04 -20.43 -1.13
C ASP A 278 -10.47 -19.42 -0.05
N GLN A 279 -10.86 -18.20 -0.45
CA GLN A 279 -11.37 -17.17 0.45
C GLN A 279 -12.88 -17.33 0.74
N GLY A 280 -13.54 -18.34 0.17
CA GLY A 280 -14.95 -18.65 0.41
C GLY A 280 -15.93 -17.99 -0.57
N PHE A 281 -15.44 -17.36 -1.64
CA PHE A 281 -16.29 -16.88 -2.73
C PHE A 281 -16.63 -18.00 -3.71
N ASN A 282 -17.75 -17.87 -4.42
CA ASN A 282 -18.13 -18.81 -5.45
C ASN A 282 -17.26 -18.63 -6.70
N ALA A 283 -16.99 -19.71 -7.44
CA ALA A 283 -16.17 -19.69 -8.66
C ALA A 283 -16.68 -18.77 -9.79
N GLN A 284 -17.94 -18.34 -9.72
CA GLN A 284 -18.55 -17.41 -10.69
C GLN A 284 -18.59 -15.97 -10.15
N GLU A 285 -18.15 -15.73 -8.92
CA GLU A 285 -18.02 -14.39 -8.36
C GLU A 285 -16.70 -13.77 -8.79
N SER A 286 -16.76 -12.51 -9.15
CA SER A 286 -15.58 -11.73 -9.51
C SER A 286 -15.07 -10.99 -8.29
N THR A 287 -13.77 -11.09 -8.02
CA THR A 287 -13.15 -10.45 -6.86
C THR A 287 -11.86 -9.74 -7.23
N VAL A 288 -11.49 -8.75 -6.42
CA VAL A 288 -10.14 -8.20 -6.39
C VAL A 288 -9.60 -8.25 -4.97
N SER A 289 -8.39 -8.75 -4.81
CA SER A 289 -7.66 -8.78 -3.54
C SER A 289 -6.55 -7.74 -3.56
N VAL A 290 -6.32 -7.11 -2.41
CA VAL A 290 -5.24 -6.12 -2.22
C VAL A 290 -4.24 -6.71 -1.25
N PHE A 291 -2.99 -6.85 -1.69
CA PHE A 291 -1.87 -7.25 -0.84
C PHE A 291 -0.91 -6.09 -0.69
N ILE A 292 -0.39 -5.85 0.52
CA ILE A 292 0.71 -4.90 0.72
C ILE A 292 2.00 -5.69 0.81
N THR A 293 2.90 -5.45 -0.13
CA THR A 293 4.18 -6.18 -0.26
C THR A 293 5.35 -5.29 0.09
N ASP A 294 6.44 -5.85 0.63
CA ASP A 294 7.66 -5.13 1.02
C ASP A 294 8.92 -5.56 0.26
N GLY A 295 8.80 -6.49 -0.69
CA GLY A 295 9.83 -6.83 -1.66
C GLY A 295 9.32 -7.76 -2.76
N GLU A 296 10.16 -7.93 -3.78
CA GLU A 296 9.99 -8.92 -4.84
C GLU A 296 11.27 -9.77 -4.91
N LEU A 297 11.11 -11.08 -4.96
CA LEU A 297 12.22 -12.02 -5.07
C LEU A 297 11.92 -13.02 -6.18
N ASP A 298 12.78 -13.05 -7.18
CA ASP A 298 12.80 -14.13 -8.17
C ASP A 298 13.43 -15.37 -7.53
N VAL A 299 12.67 -16.46 -7.46
CA VAL A 299 13.10 -17.72 -6.86
C VAL A 299 13.44 -18.69 -7.98
N GLN A 300 14.71 -18.72 -8.33
CA GLN A 300 15.21 -19.51 -9.45
C GLN A 300 15.33 -20.99 -9.08
N ASP A 301 14.79 -21.86 -9.95
CA ASP A 301 14.98 -23.30 -9.90
C ASP A 301 15.44 -23.80 -11.27
N GLN A 302 16.57 -24.50 -11.31
CA GLN A 302 17.11 -25.12 -12.52
C GLN A 302 17.50 -26.57 -12.23
N GLY A 303 16.50 -27.42 -11.99
CA GLY A 303 16.74 -28.86 -11.99
C GLY A 303 15.80 -29.70 -11.14
N ASN A 304 14.97 -29.11 -10.28
CA ASN A 304 14.00 -29.91 -9.53
C ASN A 304 12.83 -30.32 -10.43
N THR A 305 12.55 -31.62 -10.45
CA THR A 305 11.39 -32.21 -11.14
C THR A 305 10.38 -32.85 -10.18
N THR A 306 10.67 -32.81 -8.88
CA THR A 306 9.79 -33.33 -7.82
C THR A 306 9.04 -32.18 -7.16
N ALA A 307 7.80 -32.44 -6.73
CA ALA A 307 6.99 -31.47 -6.02
C ALA A 307 7.70 -30.95 -4.76
N GLU A 308 8.28 -31.86 -3.97
CA GLU A 308 9.04 -31.50 -2.78
C GLU A 308 10.25 -30.62 -3.09
N GLY A 309 11.00 -30.92 -4.16
CA GLY A 309 12.16 -30.14 -4.57
C GLY A 309 11.77 -28.71 -4.92
N LEU A 310 10.77 -28.56 -5.79
CA LEU A 310 10.22 -27.26 -6.19
C LEU A 310 9.69 -26.46 -5.00
N LEU A 311 8.91 -27.09 -4.12
CA LEU A 311 8.37 -26.43 -2.93
C LEU A 311 9.46 -26.08 -1.90
N LYS A 312 10.53 -26.88 -1.77
CA LYS A 312 11.70 -26.56 -0.92
C LYS A 312 12.45 -25.35 -1.46
N THR A 313 12.59 -25.20 -2.78
CA THR A 313 13.20 -24.00 -3.39
C THR A 313 12.40 -22.74 -3.05
N ILE A 314 11.07 -22.81 -3.18
CA ILE A 314 10.16 -21.71 -2.79
C ILE A 314 10.25 -21.41 -1.29
N ALA A 315 10.24 -22.45 -0.45
CA ALA A 315 10.37 -22.30 0.99
C ALA A 315 11.67 -21.62 1.39
N TYR A 316 12.79 -21.95 0.74
CA TYR A 316 14.07 -21.28 0.94
C TYR A 316 13.98 -19.78 0.61
N GLY A 317 13.41 -19.43 -0.55
CA GLY A 317 13.18 -18.04 -0.95
C GLY A 317 12.31 -17.25 0.04
N ALA A 318 11.27 -17.88 0.60
CA ALA A 318 10.36 -17.24 1.55
C ALA A 318 11.03 -16.80 2.87
N THR A 319 12.19 -17.36 3.22
CA THR A 319 12.94 -16.99 4.42
C THR A 319 13.66 -15.64 4.32
N PHE A 320 13.94 -15.15 3.10
CA PHE A 320 14.70 -13.93 2.91
C PHE A 320 13.89 -12.68 3.30
N GLY A 321 14.54 -11.73 3.96
CA GLY A 321 13.93 -10.48 4.40
C GLY A 321 13.16 -10.56 5.73
N THR A 322 12.88 -11.75 6.26
CA THR A 322 12.31 -11.90 7.61
C THR A 322 13.42 -11.84 8.66
N ARG A 323 13.30 -10.90 9.60
CA ARG A 323 14.29 -10.66 10.67
C ARG A 323 13.68 -10.58 12.07
N SER A 324 12.43 -11.01 12.22
CA SER A 324 11.71 -11.03 13.48
C SER A 324 11.68 -12.43 14.09
N LEU A 325 11.96 -12.52 15.38
CA LEU A 325 11.59 -13.68 16.20
C LEU A 325 10.14 -13.50 16.63
N GLY A 326 9.22 -13.93 15.76
CA GLY A 326 7.78 -13.83 16.00
C GLY A 326 7.14 -15.18 16.33
N GLU A 327 5.88 -15.13 16.74
CA GLU A 327 5.05 -16.32 16.81
C GLU A 327 4.85 -16.93 15.41
N ARG A 328 4.42 -18.19 15.33
CA ARG A 328 4.05 -18.78 14.04
C ARG A 328 2.90 -17.97 13.44
N HIS A 329 2.91 -17.81 12.12
CA HIS A 329 1.87 -17.12 11.34
C HIS A 329 1.75 -15.60 11.54
N VAL A 330 2.78 -14.92 12.04
CA VAL A 330 2.78 -13.45 12.15
C VAL A 330 2.98 -12.72 10.81
N SER A 331 3.43 -13.42 9.77
CA SER A 331 3.66 -12.85 8.45
C SER A 331 3.16 -13.78 7.34
N GLU A 332 2.70 -13.17 6.26
CA GLU A 332 2.22 -13.85 5.07
C GLU A 332 3.14 -13.54 3.89
N ARG A 333 3.14 -14.43 2.89
CA ARG A 333 3.88 -14.26 1.64
C ARG A 333 2.93 -14.46 0.46
N LEU A 334 2.92 -13.51 -0.46
CA LEU A 334 2.30 -13.70 -1.76
C LEU A 334 3.28 -14.45 -2.66
N ILE A 335 2.91 -15.65 -3.09
CA ILE A 335 3.73 -16.48 -3.98
C ILE A 335 3.03 -16.55 -5.32
N LEU A 336 3.64 -15.96 -6.35
CA LEU A 336 3.22 -16.13 -7.73
C LEU A 336 3.92 -17.37 -8.28
N MET A 337 3.19 -18.48 -8.38
CA MET A 337 3.73 -19.75 -8.85
C MET A 337 3.38 -19.95 -10.32
N PRO A 338 4.37 -19.96 -11.24
CA PRO A 338 4.08 -20.11 -12.66
C PRO A 338 3.66 -21.56 -12.98
N PRO A 339 2.94 -21.79 -14.10
CA PRO A 339 2.36 -23.11 -14.39
C PRO A 339 3.36 -24.26 -14.52
N ASP A 340 4.58 -23.97 -14.96
CA ASP A 340 5.70 -24.92 -15.05
C ASP A 340 6.19 -25.42 -13.68
N VAL A 341 5.93 -24.67 -12.61
CA VAL A 341 6.17 -25.10 -11.22
C VAL A 341 4.90 -25.68 -10.60
N ALA A 342 3.76 -25.00 -10.75
CA ALA A 342 2.51 -25.41 -10.12
C ALA A 342 2.03 -26.78 -10.62
N ARG A 343 2.04 -27.02 -11.95
CA ARG A 343 1.50 -28.25 -12.53
C ARG A 343 2.24 -29.51 -12.11
N PRO A 344 3.59 -29.59 -12.11
CA PRO A 344 4.28 -30.75 -11.55
C PRO A 344 3.94 -31.01 -10.08
N VAL A 345 3.80 -29.95 -9.28
CA VAL A 345 3.42 -30.07 -7.86
C VAL A 345 2.02 -30.68 -7.74
N GLY A 346 1.03 -30.15 -8.45
CA GLY A 346 -0.34 -30.68 -8.47
C GLY A 346 -0.43 -32.10 -9.04
N ALA A 347 0.31 -32.40 -10.11
CA ALA A 347 0.34 -33.72 -10.75
C ALA A 347 0.92 -34.82 -9.83
N GLN A 348 1.76 -34.45 -8.87
CA GLN A 348 2.28 -35.36 -7.84
C GLN A 348 1.38 -35.44 -6.58
N GLY A 349 0.16 -34.91 -6.65
CA GLY A 349 -0.88 -35.10 -5.63
C GLY A 349 -0.91 -34.05 -4.52
N PHE A 350 -0.07 -33.00 -4.59
CA PHE A 350 -0.15 -31.91 -3.63
C PHE A 350 -1.41 -31.07 -3.87
N THR A 351 -2.28 -31.00 -2.87
CA THR A 351 -3.32 -29.96 -2.82
C THR A 351 -2.69 -28.58 -2.54
N LYS A 352 -3.37 -27.49 -2.88
CA LYS A 352 -2.90 -26.12 -2.61
C LYS A 352 -2.61 -25.92 -1.11
N ARG A 353 -3.49 -26.44 -0.24
CA ARG A 353 -3.29 -26.44 1.21
C ARG A 353 -2.04 -27.21 1.61
N ALA A 354 -1.86 -28.44 1.12
CA ALA A 354 -0.66 -29.23 1.43
C ALA A 354 0.62 -28.54 0.96
N ALA A 355 0.61 -27.89 -0.22
CA ALA A 355 1.74 -27.11 -0.71
C ALA A 355 2.07 -25.92 0.21
N LYS A 356 1.06 -25.15 0.67
CA LYS A 356 1.23 -24.06 1.64
C LYS A 356 1.80 -24.55 2.96
N GLU A 357 1.26 -25.64 3.51
CA GLU A 357 1.72 -26.26 4.76
C GLU A 357 3.16 -26.76 4.64
N PHE A 358 3.51 -27.38 3.51
CA PHE A 358 4.86 -27.84 3.23
C PHE A 358 5.86 -26.68 3.13
N ILE A 359 5.50 -25.61 2.40
CA ILE A 359 6.33 -24.39 2.31
C ILE A 359 6.51 -23.80 3.70
N HIS A 360 5.44 -23.64 4.48
CA HIS A 360 5.50 -23.07 5.82
C HIS A 360 6.39 -23.90 6.76
N PHE A 361 6.28 -25.22 6.71
CA PHE A 361 7.10 -26.12 7.52
C PHE A 361 8.60 -26.05 7.16
N HIS A 362 8.93 -25.86 5.88
CA HIS A 362 10.30 -25.83 5.38
C HIS A 362 10.92 -24.43 5.32
N ALA A 363 10.14 -23.35 5.42
CA ALA A 363 10.60 -21.97 5.39
C ALA A 363 11.22 -21.53 6.73
N ASN A 364 12.26 -22.26 7.14
CA ASN A 364 12.98 -22.04 8.40
C ASN A 364 14.39 -21.51 8.12
N THR A 365 14.89 -20.63 8.98
CA THR A 365 16.26 -20.09 8.90
C THR A 365 17.03 -20.36 10.20
N SER A 366 18.36 -20.40 10.12
CA SER A 366 19.21 -20.62 11.29
C SER A 366 19.18 -19.40 12.20
N LEU A 367 18.70 -19.58 13.44
CA LEU A 367 18.79 -18.57 14.49
C LEU A 367 20.24 -18.14 14.72
N GLY A 368 21.17 -19.11 14.75
CA GLY A 368 22.60 -18.84 14.91
C GLY A 368 23.17 -17.93 13.82
N LYS A 369 22.70 -18.08 12.57
CA LYS A 369 23.08 -17.17 11.48
C LYS A 369 22.43 -15.80 11.64
N MET A 370 21.17 -15.73 12.06
CA MET A 370 20.48 -14.46 12.28
C MET A 370 21.17 -13.60 13.35
N ILE A 371 21.53 -14.21 14.49
CA ILE A 371 22.13 -13.47 15.63
C ILE A 371 23.56 -12.98 15.36
N GLN A 372 24.25 -13.53 14.35
CA GLN A 372 25.54 -12.96 13.90
C GLN A 372 25.39 -11.54 13.33
N TYR A 373 24.24 -11.23 12.73
CA TYR A 373 23.96 -9.93 12.11
C TYR A 373 23.03 -9.05 12.96
N MET A 374 22.24 -9.67 13.84
CA MET A 374 21.39 -8.99 14.81
C MET A 374 21.61 -9.61 16.19
N PRO A 375 22.69 -9.22 16.89
CA PRO A 375 22.96 -9.70 18.24
C PRO A 375 21.77 -9.42 19.15
N LEU A 376 21.38 -10.41 19.93
CA LEU A 376 20.30 -10.28 20.91
C LEU A 376 20.94 -9.89 22.25
N GLU A 377 21.29 -8.62 22.38
CA GLU A 377 21.88 -8.03 23.59
C GLU A 377 20.80 -7.31 24.42
N GLY A 378 20.87 -7.39 25.75
CA GLY A 378 19.95 -6.69 26.67
C GLY A 378 18.52 -7.26 26.73
N GLU A 379 17.52 -6.39 26.90
CA GLU A 379 16.09 -6.73 26.93
C GLU A 379 15.54 -6.99 25.51
N ALA A 380 16.13 -7.92 24.78
CA ALA A 380 15.53 -8.41 23.55
C ALA A 380 14.14 -8.98 23.87
N ARG A 381 13.08 -8.28 23.44
CA ARG A 381 11.69 -8.70 23.66
C ARG A 381 11.41 -9.96 22.84
N VAL A 382 11.58 -11.11 23.46
CA VAL A 382 11.10 -12.39 22.92
C VAL A 382 9.63 -12.56 23.31
N ALA A 383 8.81 -13.19 22.46
CA ALA A 383 7.43 -13.52 22.81
C ALA A 383 7.40 -14.32 24.13
N ALA A 384 6.39 -14.07 24.98
CA ALA A 384 6.36 -14.56 26.36
C ALA A 384 6.44 -16.10 26.50
N ASN A 385 6.15 -16.84 25.43
CA ASN A 385 6.21 -18.29 25.34
C ASN A 385 7.55 -18.88 24.86
N TRP A 386 8.50 -18.05 24.41
CA TRP A 386 9.84 -18.51 24.04
C TRP A 386 10.76 -18.47 25.26
N LYS A 387 11.34 -19.62 25.59
CA LYS A 387 12.41 -19.74 26.59
C LYS A 387 13.70 -20.09 25.87
N TRP A 388 14.80 -19.47 26.28
CA TRP A 388 16.13 -19.88 25.88
C TRP A 388 16.37 -21.33 26.31
N LEU A 389 16.91 -22.14 25.40
CA LEU A 389 17.50 -23.41 25.80
C LEU A 389 18.81 -23.04 26.51
N GLU A 390 18.82 -23.12 27.84
CA GLU A 390 20.05 -23.00 28.64
C GLU A 390 21.01 -24.17 28.38
#